data_AF-A0A0Q8J7J1-F1
#
_entry.id   AF-A0A0Q8J7J1-F1
#
_cell.length_a   1.000
_cell.length_b   1.000
_cell.length_c   1.000
_cell.angle_alpha   90.00
_cell.angle_beta   90.00
_cell.angle_gamma   90.00
#
_symmetry.space_group_name_H-M   'P 1'
#
loop_
_entity.id
_entity.type
_entity.pdbx_description
1 polymer ?
#
loop_
_entity_poly.entity_id
_entity_poly.type
_entity_poly.pdbx_seq_one_letter_code
_entity_poly.pdbx_strand_id
1 'polypeptide(L)' 'MIASGFRYRSPLGQFVPQTLDLDRLKRQGWREQGLLVVSADDTRLDWVERQLLSQIAERLYGKREKVSG' A
#
# COMPACT_ATOMS: atom_id res chain seq x y z
N MET A 1 18.03 28.85 -5.15
CA MET A 1 17.94 27.45 -4.69
C MET A 1 17.54 27.45 -3.23
N ILE A 2 16.27 27.13 -2.92
CA ILE A 2 15.82 26.90 -1.55
C ILE A 2 15.06 25.57 -1.51
N ALA A 3 15.69 24.53 -0.98
CA ALA A 3 15.01 23.28 -0.68
C ALA A 3 14.54 23.33 0.78
N SER A 4 13.32 23.82 0.97
CA SER A 4 12.62 23.88 2.25
C SER A 4 12.27 22.46 2.71
N GLY A 5 13.19 21.81 3.44
CA GLY A 5 12.91 20.53 4.10
C GLY A 5 11.94 20.74 5.26
N PHE A 6 10.66 20.40 5.07
CA PHE A 6 9.67 20.38 6.14
C PHE A 6 10.01 19.27 7.14
N ARG A 7 10.75 19.61 8.21
CA ARG A 7 10.89 18.76 9.39
C ARG A 7 9.63 18.87 10.24
N TYR A 8 8.80 17.84 10.20
CA TYR A 8 7.68 17.70 11.13
C TYR A 8 8.24 17.56 12.56
N ARG A 9 8.10 18.61 13.39
CA ARG A 9 8.54 18.61 14.80
C ARG A 9 7.34 18.31 15.70
N SER A 10 6.89 17.07 15.72
CA SER A 10 5.90 16.61 16.70
C SER A 10 6.54 15.71 17.76
N PRO A 11 6.30 15.94 19.07
CA PRO A 11 6.79 15.10 20.16
C PRO A 11 6.18 13.68 20.18
N LEU A 12 5.21 13.42 19.30
CA LEU A 12 4.64 12.09 19.04
C LEU A 12 5.40 11.31 17.95
N GLY A 13 6.24 11.99 17.16
CA GLY A 13 7.01 11.37 16.08
C GLY A 13 8.05 10.36 16.58
N GLN A 14 8.53 10.53 17.81
CA GLN A 14 9.47 9.60 18.45
C GLN A 14 8.86 8.24 18.79
N PHE A 15 7.53 8.15 18.85
CA PHE A 15 6.79 6.92 19.13
C PHE A 15 6.20 6.28 17.87
N VAL A 16 6.43 6.87 16.70
CA VAL A 16 6.09 6.20 15.44
C VAL A 16 7.04 5.01 15.31
N PRO A 17 6.54 3.77 15.30
CA PRO A 17 7.40 2.61 15.17
C PRO A 17 8.22 2.74 13.89
N GLN A 18 9.54 2.83 14.03
CA GLN A 18 10.48 3.12 12.94
C GLN A 18 10.53 2.01 11.88
N THR A 19 9.88 0.87 12.14
CA THR A 19 9.77 -0.24 11.20
C THR A 19 8.44 -0.95 11.47
N LEU A 20 7.36 -0.45 10.86
CA LEU A 20 6.14 -1.22 10.78
C LEU A 20 6.44 -2.44 9.89
N ASP A 21 6.44 -3.64 10.48
CA ASP A 21 6.62 -4.88 9.73
C ASP A 21 5.40 -5.10 8.84
N LEU A 22 5.49 -4.63 7.59
CA LEU A 22 4.39 -4.63 6.63
C LEU A 22 3.92 -6.05 6.31
N ASP A 23 4.83 -7.03 6.31
CA ASP A 23 4.51 -8.44 6.10
C ASP A 23 3.70 -9.02 7.25
N ARG A 24 4.00 -8.64 8.49
CA ARG A 24 3.20 -9.02 9.67
C ARG A 24 1.85 -8.33 9.63
N LEU A 25 1.79 -7.04 9.29
CA LEU A 25 0.53 -6.29 9.20
C LEU A 25 -0.39 -6.87 8.12
N LYS A 26 0.13 -7.20 6.93
CA LYS A 26 -0.63 -7.84 5.85
C LYS A 26 -1.21 -9.18 6.27
N ARG A 27 -0.40 -10.02 6.94
CA ARG A 27 -0.85 -11.32 7.46
C ARG A 27 -1.90 -11.18 8.56
N GLN A 28 -1.72 -10.21 9.44
CA GLN A 28 -2.64 -9.94 10.54
C GLN A 28 -3.98 -9.38 10.00
N GLY A 29 -3.93 -8.41 9.09
CA GLY A 29 -5.10 -7.87 8.41
C GLY A 29 -5.90 -8.94 7.67
N TRP A 30 -5.23 -9.90 7.04
CA TRP A 30 -5.90 -11.04 6.42
C TRP A 30 -6.58 -11.95 7.45
N ARG A 31 -5.87 -12.34 8.51
CA ARG A 31 -6.37 -13.30 9.51
C ARG A 31 -7.47 -12.74 10.39
N GLU A 32 -7.40 -11.46 10.74
CA GLU A 32 -8.31 -10.85 11.72
C GLU A 32 -9.42 -10.02 11.08
N GLN A 33 -9.18 -9.41 9.90
CA GLN A 33 -10.10 -8.46 9.27
C GLN A 33 -10.53 -8.87 7.86
N GLY A 34 -9.97 -9.96 7.31
CA GLY A 34 -10.20 -10.36 5.92
C GLY A 34 -9.65 -9.37 4.89
N LEU A 35 -8.73 -8.49 5.30
CA LEU A 35 -8.14 -7.47 4.43
C LEU A 35 -6.89 -8.01 3.75
N LEU A 36 -6.94 -8.14 2.43
CA LEU A 36 -5.83 -8.58 1.60
C LEU A 36 -5.20 -7.38 0.88
N VAL A 37 -3.97 -7.02 1.24
CA VAL A 37 -3.21 -5.95 0.58
C VAL A 37 -2.09 -6.58 -0.26
N VAL A 38 -2.33 -6.68 -1.57
CA VAL A 38 -1.38 -7.23 -2.55
C VAL A 38 -0.95 -6.14 -3.53
N SER A 39 0.27 -6.24 -4.05
CA SER A 39 0.65 -5.44 -5.22
C SER A 39 0.01 -6.05 -6.46
N ALA A 40 -0.55 -5.22 -7.34
CA ALA A 40 -1.11 -5.70 -8.61
C ALA A 40 -0.07 -6.40 -9.51
N ASP A 41 1.22 -6.16 -9.27
CA ASP A 41 2.34 -6.78 -10.01
C ASP A 41 3.08 -7.87 -9.22
N ASP A 42 2.49 -8.38 -8.13
CA ASP A 42 3.13 -9.42 -7.31
C ASP A 42 3.42 -10.68 -8.16
N THR A 43 4.68 -11.13 -8.18
CA THR A 43 5.15 -12.26 -9.00
C THR A 43 4.55 -13.61 -8.58
N ARG A 44 3.91 -13.68 -7.41
CA ARG A 44 3.21 -14.87 -6.93
C ARG A 44 1.80 -15.00 -7.52
N LEU A 45 1.27 -13.92 -8.12
CA LEU A 45 -0.03 -13.91 -8.78
C LEU A 45 0.14 -14.26 -10.26
N ASP A 46 -0.61 -15.26 -10.71
CA ASP A 46 -0.73 -15.58 -12.13
C ASP A 46 -1.38 -14.42 -12.90
N TRP A 47 -1.15 -14.37 -14.20
CA TRP A 47 -1.72 -13.33 -15.06
C TRP A 47 -3.24 -13.20 -14.89
N VAL A 48 -3.96 -14.33 -14.77
CA VAL A 48 -5.42 -14.31 -14.57
C VAL A 48 -5.79 -13.64 -13.24
N GLU A 49 -5.08 -13.97 -12.17
CA GLU A 49 -5.32 -13.41 -10.84
C GLU A 49 -5.06 -11.90 -10.81
N ARG A 50 -3.99 -11.45 -11.48
CA ARG A 50 -3.67 -10.02 -11.64
C ARG A 50 -4.77 -9.26 -12.37
N GLN A 51 -5.33 -9.85 -13.43
CA GLN A 51 -6.42 -9.24 -14.19
C GLN A 51 -7.70 -9.13 -13.34
N LEU A 52 -8.06 -10.21 -12.63
CA LEU A 52 -9.22 -10.21 -11.74
C LEU A 52 -9.11 -9.14 -10.64
N LEU A 53 -7.97 -9.10 -9.96
CA LEU A 53 -7.71 -8.09 -8.93
C LEU A 53 -7.73 -6.67 -9.49
N SER A 54 -7.19 -6.45 -10.69
CA SER A 54 -7.22 -5.14 -11.34
C SER A 54 -8.65 -4.72 -11.69
N GLN A 55 -9.47 -5.62 -12.23
CA GLN A 55 -10.88 -5.32 -12.51
C GLN A 55 -11.68 -5.01 -11.24
N ILE A 56 -11.47 -5.78 -10.17
CA ILE A 56 -12.11 -5.53 -8.87
C ILE A 56 -11.65 -4.18 -8.34
N ALA A 57 -10.35 -3.89 -8.38
CA ALA A 57 -9.81 -2.60 -7.93
C ALA A 57 -10.35 -1.43 -8.75
N GLU A 58 -10.42 -1.55 -10.08
CA GLU A 58 -10.99 -0.53 -10.95
C GLU A 58 -12.48 -0.30 -10.68
N ARG A 59 -13.21 -1.37 -10.35
CA ARG A 59 -14.63 -1.27 -9.98
C ARG A 59 -14.83 -0.62 -8.61
N LEU A 60 -13.98 -0.92 -7.64
CA LEU A 60 -14.10 -0.42 -6.25
C LEU A 60 -13.54 1.00 -6.08
N TYR A 61 -12.42 1.30 -6.74
CA TYR A 61 -11.65 2.53 -6.54
C TYR A 61 -11.57 3.41 -7.79
N GLY A 62 -12.08 2.95 -8.93
CA GLY A 62 -11.97 3.64 -10.21
C GLY A 62 -10.67 3.29 -10.95
N LYS A 63 -10.56 3.78 -12.20
CA LYS A 63 -9.36 3.57 -13.02
C LYS A 63 -8.13 4.13 -12.30
N ARG A 64 -7.07 3.33 -12.19
CA ARG A 64 -5.77 3.82 -11.72
C ARG A 64 -5.34 4.96 -12.65
N GLU A 65 -5.22 6.17 -12.10
CA GLU A 65 -4.54 7.25 -12.80
C GLU A 65 -3.12 6.78 -13.09
N LYS A 66 -2.81 6.56 -14.36
CA LYS A 66 -1.44 6.36 -14.79
C LYS A 66 -0.77 7.71 -14.55
N VAL A 67 -0.09 7.84 -13.41
CA VAL A 67 0.83 8.96 -13.16
C VAL A 67 1.85 8.89 -14.29
N SER A 68 1.59 9.67 -15.34
CA SER A 68 2.53 9.91 -16.42
C SER A 68 3.52 10.92 -15.85
N GLY A 69 4.69 10.42 -15.49
CA GLY A 69 5.82 11.19 -14.99
C GLY A 69 7.09 10.62 -15.58
#